data_AF-A0A7J4EHN7-F1
#
_entry.id   AF-A0A7J4EHN7-F1
#
_cell.length_a   1.000
_cell.length_b   1.000
_cell.length_c   1.000
_cell.angle_alpha   90.00
_cell.angle_beta   90.00
_cell.angle_gamma   90.00
#
_symmetry.space_group_name_H-M   'P 1'
#
loop_
_entity.id
_entity.type
_entity.pdbx_description
1 polymer ?
#
loop_
_entity_poly.entity_id
_entity_poly.type
_entity_poly.pdbx_seq_one_letter_code
_entity_poly.pdbx_strand_id
1 'polypeptide(L)'
;MKKKNRLKPFYFWDHKIHPSLIPPSRRELDPLNPLSATIQTSRGCPYRCKFCQLTRIDDTIHRRRPLEHVIKELKGIERRIIWFQDASLTINPEYSKILFKRMIKERLNKRWIAFGNANVLEKDEEFLKLAKEADASHGWLVSKQFLRKP
;
A
#
# COMPACT_ATOMS: atom_id res chain seq x y z
N MET A 1 -21.55 11.40 6.86
CA MET A 1 -21.56 12.86 7.09
C MET A 1 -22.69 13.23 8.06
N LYS A 2 -22.37 14.00 9.10
CA LYS A 2 -23.31 14.45 10.15
C LYS A 2 -24.38 15.37 9.53
N LYS A 3 -25.64 14.94 9.49
CA LYS A 3 -26.77 15.87 9.31
C LYS A 3 -27.19 16.31 10.72
N LYS A 4 -27.03 17.61 11.03
CA LYS A 4 -27.58 18.28 12.23
C LYS A 4 -27.02 17.88 13.61
N ASN A 5 -25.71 17.97 13.83
CA ASN A 5 -25.05 17.86 15.16
C ASN A 5 -25.41 16.63 16.04
N ARG A 6 -26.14 15.66 15.50
CA ARG A 6 -26.46 14.37 16.13
C ARG A 6 -25.77 13.27 15.32
N LEU A 7 -25.12 12.35 16.04
CA LEU A 7 -24.53 11.17 15.42
C LEU A 7 -25.64 10.25 14.91
N LYS A 8 -25.45 9.62 13.75
CA LYS A 8 -26.34 8.55 13.30
C LYS A 8 -26.18 7.34 14.25
N PRO A 9 -27.24 6.57 14.53
CA PRO A 9 -27.13 5.34 15.31
C PRO A 9 -26.28 4.28 14.59
N PHE A 10 -26.32 4.26 13.25
CA PHE A 10 -25.54 3.35 12.42
C PHE A 10 -24.87 4.09 11.25
N TYR A 11 -23.64 3.68 10.96
CA TYR A 11 -22.86 4.17 9.83
C TYR A 11 -22.57 2.98 8.92
N PHE A 12 -23.25 2.95 7.78
CA PHE A 12 -22.98 1.97 6.74
C PHE A 12 -21.99 2.54 5.74
N TRP A 13 -21.11 1.68 5.23
CA TRP A 13 -20.24 1.97 4.10
C TRP A 13 -20.95 1.53 2.84
N ASP A 14 -21.73 2.43 2.25
CA ASP A 14 -22.59 2.19 1.09
C ASP A 14 -21.85 2.28 -0.26
N HIS A 15 -20.70 2.95 -0.28
CA HIS A 15 -19.87 3.09 -1.46
C HIS A 15 -18.39 3.10 -1.13
N LYS A 16 -17.57 2.75 -2.11
CA LYS A 16 -16.12 2.71 -1.95
C LYS A 16 -15.52 4.10 -2.18
N ILE A 17 -14.71 4.57 -1.23
CA ILE A 17 -14.00 5.85 -1.35
C ILE A 17 -13.06 5.79 -2.54
N HIS A 18 -13.18 6.74 -3.48
CA HIS A 18 -12.27 6.84 -4.62
C HIS A 18 -10.82 7.04 -4.13
N PRO A 19 -9.81 6.34 -4.67
CA PRO A 19 -8.44 6.39 -4.12
C PRO A 19 -7.81 7.78 -4.04
N SER A 20 -8.19 8.71 -4.92
CA SER A 20 -7.70 10.10 -4.88
C SER A 20 -8.16 10.87 -3.64
N LEU A 21 -9.28 10.45 -3.02
CA LEU A 21 -9.85 11.08 -1.83
C LEU A 21 -9.25 10.52 -0.53
N ILE A 22 -8.38 9.51 -0.59
CA ILE A 22 -7.71 8.95 0.59
C ILE A 22 -6.68 9.98 1.07
N PRO A 23 -6.89 10.61 2.24
CA PRO A 23 -5.96 11.60 2.77
C PRO A 23 -4.67 10.93 3.25
N PRO A 24 -3.56 11.70 3.36
CA PRO A 24 -2.39 11.24 4.09
C PRO A 24 -2.71 10.81 5.52
N SER A 25 -1.95 9.86 6.05
CA SER A 25 -2.11 9.45 7.45
C SER A 25 -1.81 10.60 8.40
N ARG A 26 -2.69 10.82 9.39
CA ARG A 26 -2.56 11.81 10.47
C ARG A 26 -1.62 11.28 11.56
N ARG A 27 -0.32 11.28 11.25
CA ARG A 27 0.74 10.73 12.11
C ARG A 27 0.94 11.52 13.39
N GLU A 28 0.53 12.79 13.41
CA GLU A 28 0.52 13.64 14.60
C GLU A 28 -0.41 13.14 15.71
N LEU A 29 -1.34 12.23 15.39
CA LEU A 29 -2.25 11.62 16.36
C LEU A 29 -1.67 10.38 17.04
N ASP A 30 -0.49 9.91 16.63
CA ASP A 30 0.14 8.71 17.20
C ASP A 30 1.08 9.09 18.36
N PRO A 31 0.70 8.85 19.62
CA PRO A 31 1.52 9.22 20.78
C PRO A 31 2.75 8.32 20.94
N LEU A 32 2.78 7.15 20.28
CA LEU A 32 3.87 6.19 20.43
C LEU A 32 5.12 6.57 19.64
N ASN A 33 4.99 7.50 18.69
CA ASN A 33 6.07 7.97 17.82
C ASN A 33 6.97 6.83 17.29
N PRO A 34 6.40 5.87 16.53
CA PRO A 34 7.13 4.70 16.08
C PRO A 34 8.32 5.05 15.18
N LEU A 35 9.35 4.20 15.22
CA LEU A 35 10.54 4.32 14.37
C LEU A 35 10.19 4.28 12.87
N SER A 36 9.13 3.56 12.50
CA SER A 36 8.62 3.45 11.14
C SER A 36 7.31 4.21 10.96
N ALA A 37 7.06 4.64 9.72
CA ALA A 37 5.78 5.19 9.31
C ALA A 37 5.08 4.23 8.35
N THR A 38 3.76 4.19 8.39
CA THR A 38 2.96 3.42 7.43
C THR A 38 2.49 4.29 6.29
N ILE A 39 2.34 3.71 5.11
CA ILE A 39 1.65 4.34 3.97
C ILE A 39 0.85 3.27 3.23
N GLN A 40 -0.21 3.69 2.57
CA GLN A 40 -1.02 2.83 1.72
C GLN A 40 -0.99 3.40 0.30
N THR A 41 -0.62 2.62 -0.72
CA THR A 41 -0.58 3.07 -2.12
C THR A 41 -1.81 2.64 -2.91
N SER A 42 -2.51 1.63 -2.43
CA SER A 42 -3.67 1.01 -3.08
C SER A 42 -4.60 0.36 -2.05
N ARG A 43 -5.84 0.11 -2.47
CA ARG A 43 -6.84 -0.66 -1.75
C ARG A 43 -7.33 -1.82 -2.58
N GLY A 44 -7.66 -2.90 -1.91
CA GLY A 44 -8.21 -4.09 -2.52
C GLY A 44 -7.20 -5.02 -3.16
N CYS A 45 -7.59 -6.30 -3.18
CA CYS A 45 -6.79 -7.41 -3.65
C CYS A 45 -7.66 -8.34 -4.51
N PRO A 46 -7.31 -8.56 -5.80
CA PRO A 46 -8.10 -9.43 -6.68
C PRO A 46 -7.92 -10.91 -6.35
N TYR A 47 -6.91 -11.25 -5.55
CA TYR A 47 -6.69 -12.62 -5.11
C TYR A 47 -7.72 -13.04 -4.06
N ARG A 48 -8.57 -14.01 -4.42
CA ARG A 48 -9.62 -14.57 -3.55
C ARG A 48 -9.12 -15.76 -2.74
N CYS A 49 -8.04 -15.53 -2.00
CA CYS A 49 -7.43 -16.52 -1.12
C CYS A 49 -8.43 -17.00 -0.05
N LYS A 50 -8.72 -18.31 0.03
CA LYS A 50 -9.76 -18.88 0.93
C LYS A 50 -9.57 -18.57 2.43
N PHE A 51 -8.32 -18.45 2.85
CA PHE A 51 -7.91 -18.14 4.23
C PHE A 51 -7.83 -16.62 4.48
N CYS A 52 -7.86 -15.80 3.43
CA CYS A 52 -7.59 -14.38 3.54
C CYS A 52 -8.87 -13.60 3.78
N GLN A 53 -8.99 -13.04 4.99
CA GLN A 53 -10.10 -12.16 5.36
C GLN A 53 -10.08 -10.81 4.63
N LEU A 54 -8.97 -10.41 3.99
CA LEU A 54 -8.85 -9.11 3.32
C LEU A 54 -9.91 -8.92 2.24
N THR A 55 -10.29 -9.96 1.49
CA THR A 55 -11.33 -9.82 0.45
C THR A 55 -12.75 -9.66 0.99
N ARG A 56 -12.96 -9.95 2.27
CA ARG A 56 -14.25 -9.73 2.97
C ARG A 56 -14.30 -8.37 3.66
N ILE A 57 -13.15 -7.85 4.09
CA ILE A 57 -13.02 -6.57 4.80
C ILE A 57 -12.73 -5.42 3.83
N ASP A 58 -11.82 -5.63 2.89
CA ASP A 58 -11.43 -4.72 1.82
C ASP A 58 -12.06 -5.16 0.49
N ASP A 59 -11.71 -4.47 -0.58
CA ASP A 59 -12.22 -4.67 -1.91
C ASP A 59 -11.55 -5.86 -2.63
N THR A 60 -12.29 -6.52 -3.53
CA THR A 60 -11.70 -7.46 -4.50
C THR A 60 -11.15 -6.74 -5.74
N ILE A 61 -11.50 -5.47 -5.93
CA ILE A 61 -10.98 -4.63 -7.01
C ILE A 61 -9.75 -3.89 -6.53
N HIS A 62 -8.63 -4.04 -7.24
CA HIS A 62 -7.42 -3.28 -6.95
C HIS A 62 -7.55 -1.83 -7.43
N ARG A 63 -7.52 -0.90 -6.48
CA ARG A 63 -7.71 0.54 -6.73
C ARG A 63 -6.50 1.30 -6.22
N ARG A 64 -5.74 1.88 -7.15
CA ARG A 64 -4.48 2.58 -6.89
C ARG A 64 -4.73 4.04 -6.56
N ARG A 65 -4.00 4.59 -5.58
CA ARG A 65 -3.96 6.02 -5.35
C ARG A 65 -3.19 6.70 -6.50
N PRO A 66 -3.49 7.97 -6.82
CA PRO A 66 -2.67 8.74 -7.74
C PRO A 66 -1.22 8.76 -7.25
N LEU A 67 -0.28 8.48 -8.14
CA LEU A 67 1.15 8.41 -7.80
C LEU A 67 1.63 9.68 -7.11
N GLU A 68 1.23 10.85 -7.63
CA GLU A 68 1.61 12.14 -7.08
C GLU A 68 1.15 12.34 -5.62
N HIS A 69 0.00 11.77 -5.22
CA HIS A 69 -0.44 11.83 -3.83
C HIS A 69 0.46 10.96 -2.93
N VAL A 70 0.84 9.77 -3.41
CA VAL A 70 1.71 8.85 -2.68
C VAL A 70 3.10 9.46 -2.52
N ILE A 71 3.68 10.04 -3.58
CA ILE A 71 4.99 10.68 -3.53
C ILE A 71 4.99 11.91 -2.64
N LYS A 72 3.95 12.75 -2.73
CA LYS A 72 3.80 13.92 -1.83
C LYS A 72 3.72 13.48 -0.38
N GLU A 73 2.98 12.41 -0.09
CA GLU A 73 2.91 11.85 1.26
C GLU A 73 4.27 11.30 1.72
N LEU A 74 4.97 10.51 0.90
CA LEU A 74 6.30 9.98 1.23
C LEU A 74 7.32 11.07 1.54
N LYS A 75 7.27 12.20 0.82
CA LYS A 75 8.11 13.39 1.10
C LYS A 75 7.81 14.03 2.44
N GLY A 76 6.53 14.08 2.83
CA GLY A 76 6.10 14.66 4.11
C GLY A 76 6.39 13.77 5.32
N ILE A 77 6.76 12.50 5.11
CA ILE A 77 7.14 11.61 6.20
C ILE A 77 8.60 11.84 6.55
N GLU A 78 8.90 12.23 7.78
CA GLU A 78 10.29 12.39 8.23
C GLU A 78 10.99 11.05 8.47
N ARG A 79 10.24 10.02 8.88
CA ARG A 79 10.76 8.69 9.20
C ARG A 79 11.40 8.06 7.97
N ARG A 80 12.52 7.38 8.17
CA ARG A 80 13.26 6.71 7.07
C ARG A 80 12.70 5.34 6.74
N ILE A 81 12.09 4.64 7.70
CA ILE A 81 11.53 3.31 7.51
C ILE A 81 10.04 3.44 7.20
N ILE A 82 9.63 2.91 6.05
CA ILE A 82 8.26 2.95 5.54
C ILE A 82 7.69 1.53 5.47
N TRP A 83 6.47 1.37 5.97
CA TRP A 83 5.70 0.13 5.85
C TRP A 83 4.57 0.36 4.85
N PHE A 84 4.65 -0.30 3.70
CA PHE A 84 3.55 -0.34 2.75
C PHE A 84 2.49 -1.31 3.25
N GLN A 85 1.35 -0.76 3.69
CA GLN A 85 0.22 -1.51 4.25
C GLN A 85 -0.72 -2.09 3.17
N ASP A 86 -0.30 -1.99 1.90
CA ASP A 86 -0.96 -2.60 0.77
C ASP A 86 -1.04 -4.13 0.94
N ALA A 87 -2.13 -4.74 0.45
CA ALA A 87 -2.27 -6.20 0.46
C ALA A 87 -1.10 -6.90 -0.25
N SER A 88 -0.55 -6.28 -1.29
CA SER A 88 0.73 -6.64 -1.93
C SER A 88 1.09 -5.58 -2.98
N LEU A 89 2.35 -5.14 -3.02
CA LEU A 89 2.84 -4.23 -4.07
C LEU A 89 3.01 -4.93 -5.43
N THR A 90 2.95 -6.26 -5.45
CA THR A 90 3.06 -7.04 -6.69
C THR A 90 1.72 -7.29 -7.38
N ILE A 91 0.60 -6.83 -6.81
CA ILE A 91 -0.73 -6.91 -7.44
C ILE A 91 -0.75 -6.13 -8.76
N ASN A 92 -0.07 -4.98 -8.80
CA ASN A 92 0.14 -4.20 -10.02
C ASN A 92 1.63 -3.85 -10.15
N PRO A 93 2.42 -4.74 -10.77
CA PRO A 93 3.87 -4.56 -10.88
C PRO A 93 4.24 -3.26 -11.61
N GLU A 94 3.53 -2.90 -12.68
CA GLU A 94 3.78 -1.67 -13.44
C GLU A 94 3.64 -0.41 -12.59
N TYR A 95 2.58 -0.30 -11.80
CA TYR A 95 2.40 0.81 -10.88
C TYR A 95 3.54 0.89 -9.86
N SER A 96 3.93 -0.23 -9.28
CA SER A 96 5.00 -0.30 -8.30
C SER A 96 6.37 0.01 -8.92
N LYS A 97 6.66 -0.44 -10.15
CA LYS A 97 7.87 -0.04 -10.90
C LYS A 97 7.90 1.48 -11.10
N ILE A 98 6.78 2.10 -11.49
CA ILE A 98 6.70 3.56 -11.64
C ILE A 98 6.93 4.25 -10.28
N LEU A 99 6.35 3.73 -9.20
CA LEU A 99 6.58 4.23 -7.84
C LEU A 99 8.06 4.18 -7.47
N PHE A 100 8.72 3.02 -7.64
CA PHE A 100 10.14 2.85 -7.35
C PHE A 100 11.01 3.79 -8.19
N LYS A 101 10.78 3.86 -9.51
CA LYS A 101 11.48 4.80 -10.41
C LYS A 101 11.35 6.25 -9.93
N ARG A 102 10.17 6.65 -9.46
CA ARG A 102 9.92 8.01 -8.92
C ARG A 102 10.61 8.24 -7.57
N MET A 103 10.59 7.25 -6.67
CA MET A 103 11.31 7.30 -5.38
C MET A 103 12.83 7.47 -5.58
N ILE A 104 13.40 6.72 -6.52
CA ILE A 104 14.82 6.78 -6.89
C ILE A 104 15.16 8.14 -7.51
N LYS A 105 14.40 8.55 -8.54
CA LYS A 105 14.61 9.83 -9.24
C LYS A 105 14.59 11.03 -8.30
N GLU A 106 13.71 11.00 -7.30
CA GLU A 106 13.55 12.09 -6.35
C GLU A 106 14.38 11.94 -5.08
N ARG A 107 15.22 10.89 -5.00
CA ARG A 107 16.14 10.64 -3.87
C ARG A 107 15.43 10.69 -2.53
N LEU A 108 14.26 10.05 -2.42
CA LEU A 108 13.46 10.08 -1.19
C LEU A 108 14.17 9.42 0.01
N ASN A 109 15.15 8.55 -0.25
CA ASN A 109 16.00 7.89 0.75
C ASN A 109 15.16 7.22 1.86
N LYS A 110 14.13 6.48 1.44
CA LYS A 110 13.20 5.75 2.30
C LYS A 110 13.48 4.25 2.20
N ARG A 111 13.85 3.65 3.32
CA ARG A 111 13.91 2.21 3.50
C ARG A 111 12.51 1.66 3.65
N TRP A 112 12.18 0.53 3.05
CA TRP A 112 10.80 0.04 3.16
C TRP A 112 10.62 -1.47 3.27
N ILE A 113 9.43 -1.84 3.76
CA ILE A 113 8.89 -3.19 3.89
C ILE A 113 7.54 -3.23 3.17
N ALA A 114 7.26 -4.32 2.47
CA ALA A 114 5.99 -4.54 1.81
C ALA A 114 5.63 -6.03 1.71
N PHE A 115 4.34 -6.31 1.56
CA PHE A 115 3.88 -7.63 1.12
C PHE A 115 4.09 -7.83 -0.38
N GLY A 116 4.42 -9.07 -0.77
CA GLY A 116 4.60 -9.47 -2.16
C GLY A 116 4.14 -10.90 -2.44
N ASN A 117 3.80 -11.18 -3.69
CA ASN A 117 3.38 -12.50 -4.17
C ASN A 117 4.58 -13.22 -4.81
N ALA A 118 4.89 -14.41 -4.32
CA ALA A 118 6.07 -15.18 -4.76
C ALA A 118 6.10 -15.41 -6.28
N ASN A 119 4.95 -15.73 -6.88
CA ASN A 119 4.83 -16.03 -8.32
C ASN A 119 5.13 -14.85 -9.25
N VAL A 120 5.13 -13.62 -8.71
CA VAL A 120 5.51 -12.41 -9.44
C VAL A 120 6.98 -12.10 -9.18
N LEU A 121 7.38 -12.11 -7.90
CA LEU A 121 8.76 -11.81 -7.49
C LEU A 121 9.78 -12.77 -8.12
N GLU A 122 9.43 -14.05 -8.29
CA GLU A 122 10.33 -15.05 -8.88
C GLU A 122 10.58 -14.86 -10.39
N LYS A 123 9.77 -14.04 -11.09
CA LYS A 123 9.79 -13.95 -12.57
C LYS A 123 10.22 -12.59 -13.11
N ASP A 124 10.13 -11.54 -12.30
CA ASP A 124 10.34 -10.17 -12.76
C ASP A 124 11.63 -9.59 -12.14
N GLU A 125 12.77 -9.87 -12.79
CA GLU A 125 14.07 -9.38 -12.34
C GLU A 125 14.18 -7.85 -12.37
N GLU A 126 13.56 -7.18 -13.36
CA GLU A 126 13.54 -5.71 -13.42
C GLU A 126 12.83 -5.13 -12.19
N PHE A 127 11.69 -5.72 -11.82
CA PHE A 127 10.96 -5.32 -10.62
C PHE A 127 11.82 -5.43 -9.36
N LEU A 128 12.52 -6.56 -9.17
CA LEU A 128 13.40 -6.77 -8.03
C LEU A 128 14.58 -5.79 -8.02
N LYS A 129 15.17 -5.52 -9.18
CA LYS A 129 16.25 -4.54 -9.32
C LYS A 129 15.78 -3.14 -8.93
N LEU A 130 14.64 -2.70 -9.46
CA LEU A 130 14.04 -1.41 -9.10
C LEU A 130 13.66 -1.33 -7.63
N ALA A 131 13.11 -2.41 -7.06
CA ALA A 131 12.79 -2.47 -5.63
C ALA A 131 14.05 -2.30 -4.77
N LYS A 132 15.14 -3.00 -5.12
CA LYS A 132 16.44 -2.88 -4.45
C LYS A 132 17.00 -1.46 -4.55
N GLU A 133 16.99 -0.86 -5.74
CA GLU A 133 17.44 0.51 -5.97
C GLU A 133 16.58 1.55 -5.23
N ALA A 134 15.29 1.28 -5.06
CA ALA A 134 14.38 2.07 -4.23
C ALA A 134 14.51 1.79 -2.72
N ASP A 135 15.55 1.08 -2.29
CA ASP A 135 15.90 0.80 -0.89
C ASP A 135 14.90 -0.12 -0.16
N ALA A 136 14.56 -1.26 -0.78
CA ALA A 136 13.83 -2.38 -0.15
C ALA A 136 14.62 -3.09 0.98
N SER A 137 15.21 -2.32 1.90
CA SER A 137 16.28 -2.76 2.79
C SER A 137 15.85 -3.70 3.92
N HIS A 138 14.55 -3.82 4.20
CA HIS A 138 14.02 -4.65 5.29
C HIS A 138 13.23 -5.87 4.79
N GLY A 139 13.08 -6.00 3.47
CA GLY A 139 12.63 -7.23 2.83
C GLY A 139 11.13 -7.28 2.50
N TRP A 140 10.81 -8.31 1.72
CA TRP A 140 9.46 -8.65 1.33
C TRP A 140 8.86 -9.61 2.34
N LEU A 141 7.64 -9.33 2.78
CA LEU A 141 6.81 -10.33 3.43
C LEU A 141 6.09 -11.13 2.35
N VAL A 142 6.59 -12.34 2.08
CA VAL A 142 6.09 -13.19 0.99
C VAL A 142 5.32 -14.36 1.57
N SER A 143 4.02 -14.43 1.28
CA SER A 143 3.24 -15.65 1.51
C SER A 143 3.31 -16.54 0.27
N LYS A 144 3.88 -17.73 0.38
CA LYS A 144 3.85 -18.74 -0.69
C LYS A 144 2.53 -19.50 -0.62
N GLN A 145 1.52 -19.02 -1.36
CA GLN A 145 0.30 -19.79 -1.60
C GLN A 145 0.33 -20.35 -3.00
N PHE A 146 0.06 -21.65 -3.17
CA PHE A 146 -0.27 -22.22 -4.48
C PHE A 146 -1.61 -21.62 -4.94
N LEU A 147 -1.51 -20.52 -5.69
CA LEU A 147 -2.64 -19.87 -6.33
C LEU A 147 -3.16 -20.82 -7.41
N ARG A 148 -4.22 -21.58 -7.11
CA ARG A 148 -5.15 -21.97 -8.17
C ARG A 148 -5.81 -20.69 -8.63
N LYS A 149 -5.44 -20.19 -9.81
CA LYS A 149 -6.28 -19.22 -10.52
C LYS A 149 -7.68 -19.81 -10.63
N PRO A 150 -8.75 -19.00 -10.49
CA PRO A 150 -10.09 -19.46 -10.85
C PRO A 150 -10.13 -19.92 -12.31
#